data_AF-A0A8S9W1A7-F1
#
_entry.id   AF-A0A8S9W1A7-F1
#
_cell.length_a   1.000
_cell.length_b   1.000
_cell.length_c   1.000
_cell.angle_alpha   90.00
_cell.angle_beta   90.00
_cell.angle_gamma   90.00
#
_symmetry.space_group_name_H-M   'P 1'
#
loop_
_entity.id
_entity.type
_entity.pdbx_description
1 polymer ?
#
loop_
_entity_poly.entity_id
_entity_poly.type
_entity_poly.pdbx_seq_one_letter_code
_entity_poly.pdbx_strand_id
1 'polypeptide(L)' 'MDTGRVVGGAILLVVAIWIFMTMSDPTAKYLGGVILGILGLALLITGSKEK' A
#
# COMPACT_ATOMS: atom_id res chain seq x y z
N MET A 1 -10.25 -10.77 13.49
CA MET A 1 -8.81 -10.36 13.56
C MET A 1 -8.51 -9.26 12.53
N ASP A 2 -9.51 -8.41 12.25
CA ASP A 2 -9.67 -7.75 10.95
C ASP A 2 -9.08 -6.34 10.93
N THR A 3 -9.03 -5.70 12.10
CA THR A 3 -8.43 -4.38 12.28
C THR A 3 -6.96 -4.36 11.91
N GLY A 4 -6.21 -5.44 12.21
CA GLY A 4 -4.78 -5.52 11.88
C GLY A 4 -4.51 -5.52 10.38
N ARG A 5 -5.37 -6.17 9.58
CA ARG A 5 -5.24 -6.19 8.11
C ARG A 5 -5.59 -4.84 7.49
N VAL A 6 -6.65 -4.20 7.97
CA VAL A 6 -7.07 -2.87 7.48
C VAL A 6 -6.02 -1.81 7.83
N VAL A 7 -5.52 -1.80 9.08
CA VAL A 7 -4.47 -0.87 9.52
C VAL A 7 -3.15 -1.14 8.78
N GLY A 8 -2.77 -2.40 8.58
CA GLY A 8 -1.59 -2.77 7.80
C GLY A 8 -1.67 -2.32 6.34
N GLY A 9 -2.84 -2.50 5.70
CA GLY A 9 -3.10 -2.01 4.34
C GLY A 9 -3.02 -0.49 4.22
N ALA A 10 -3.54 0.24 5.22
CA ALA A 10 -3.49 1.70 5.25
C ALA A 10 -2.05 2.22 5.40
N ILE A 11 -1.24 1.59 6.26
CA ILE A 11 0.19 1.93 6.42
C ILE A 11 0.95 1.68 5.12
N LEU A 12 0.71 0.54 4.46
CA LEU A 12 1.33 0.23 3.17
C LEU A 12 0.98 1.25 2.08
N LEU A 13 -0.25 1.75 2.04
CA LEU A 13 -0.64 2.83 1.13
C LEU A 13 0.12 4.14 1.42
N VAL A 14 0.25 4.51 2.69
CA VAL A 14 1.01 5.71 3.08
C VAL A 14 2.48 5.58 2.68
N VAL A 15 3.09 4.42 2.91
CA VAL A 15 4.47 4.13 2.50
C VAL A 15 4.62 4.16 0.98
N ALA A 16 3.66 3.60 0.23
CA ALA A 16 3.66 3.64 -1.22
C ALA A 16 3.61 5.09 -1.75
N ILE A 17 2.76 5.93 -1.18
CA ILE A 17 2.67 7.37 -1.52
C ILE A 17 3.98 8.07 -1.16
N TRP A 18 4.57 7.76 0.00
CA TRP A 18 5.83 8.35 0.42
C TRP A 18 6.98 8.00 -0.53
N ILE A 19 7.11 6.72 -0.93
CA ILE A 19 8.07 6.29 -1.96
C ILE A 19 7.82 7.04 -3.26
N PHE A 20 6.55 7.20 -3.65
CA PHE A 20 6.17 7.94 -4.83
C PHE A 20 6.41 9.46 -4.71
N MET A 21 6.63 10.02 -3.53
CA MET A 21 7.01 11.44 -3.40
C MET A 21 8.53 11.60 -3.30
N THR A 22 9.20 10.65 -2.64
CA THR A 22 10.59 10.83 -2.19
C THR A 22 11.62 10.27 -3.19
N MET A 23 11.26 9.28 -4.02
CA MET A 23 12.18 8.75 -5.03
C MET A 23 12.22 9.61 -6.29
N SER A 24 13.43 9.96 -6.72
CA SER A 24 13.69 10.70 -7.96
C SER A 24 13.71 9.79 -9.20
N ASP A 25 14.15 8.54 -9.03
CA ASP A 25 14.18 7.54 -10.09
C ASP A 25 12.78 7.08 -10.49
N PRO A 26 12.32 7.36 -11.72
CA PRO A 26 10.96 7.03 -12.15
C PRO A 26 10.72 5.51 -12.14
N THR A 27 11.72 4.72 -12.51
CA THR A 27 11.61 3.24 -12.50
C THR A 27 11.37 2.69 -11.10
N ALA A 28 12.11 3.18 -10.09
CA ALA A 28 11.92 2.77 -8.70
C ALA A 28 10.57 3.26 -8.13
N LYS A 29 10.15 4.46 -8.55
CA LYS A 29 8.86 5.05 -8.23
C LYS A 29 7.68 4.20 -8.71
N TYR A 30 7.72 3.78 -9.97
CA TYR A 30 6.66 2.99 -10.56
C TYR A 30 6.71 1.54 -10.10
N LEU A 31 7.87 0.87 -10.10
CA LEU A 31 7.93 -0.52 -9.62
C LEU A 31 7.63 -0.61 -8.12
N GLY A 32 8.32 0.17 -7.29
CA GLY A 32 8.17 0.10 -5.83
C GLY A 32 6.81 0.63 -5.37
N GLY A 33 6.43 1.82 -5.83
CA GLY A 33 5.19 2.49 -5.43
C GLY A 33 3.93 1.77 -5.93
N VAL A 34 3.91 1.27 -7.17
CA VAL A 34 2.72 0.58 -7.71
C VAL A 34 2.57 -0.80 -7.09
N ILE A 35 3.65 -1.57 -6.93
CA ILE A 35 3.58 -2.90 -6.29
C ILE A 35 3.11 -2.78 -4.83
N LEU A 36 3.70 -1.85 -4.07
CA LEU A 36 3.28 -1.59 -2.68
C LEU A 36 1.86 -1.02 -2.60
N GLY A 37 1.48 -0.17 -3.54
CA GLY A 37 0.13 0.38 -3.65
C GLY A 37 -0.91 -0.70 -3.89
N ILE A 38 -0.67 -1.62 -4.84
CA ILE A 38 -1.57 -2.74 -5.14
C ILE A 38 -1.66 -3.71 -3.96
N LEU A 39 -0.54 -4.06 -3.32
CA LEU A 39 -0.52 -4.91 -2.12
C LEU A 39 -1.27 -4.26 -0.94
N GLY A 40 -1.06 -2.97 -0.71
CA GLY A 40 -1.77 -2.21 0.32
C GLY A 40 -3.28 -2.18 0.07
N LEU A 41 -3.69 -1.90 -1.17
CA LEU A 41 -5.10 -1.95 -1.59
C LEU A 41 -5.71 -3.34 -1.46
N ALA A 42 -4.98 -4.38 -1.87
CA ALA A 42 -5.45 -5.76 -1.76
C ALA A 42 -5.67 -6.14 -0.30
N LEU A 43 -4.73 -5.83 0.60
CA LEU A 43 -4.87 -6.08 2.04
C LEU A 43 -6.03 -5.29 2.66
N LEU A 44 -6.24 -4.05 2.22
CA LEU A 44 -7.32 -3.20 2.72
C LEU A 44 -8.69 -3.68 2.25
N ILE A 45 -8.82 -4.08 0.97
CA ILE A 45 -10.05 -4.66 0.41
C ILE A 45 -10.36 -6.00 1.09
N THR A 46 -9.36 -6.87 1.26
CA THR A 46 -9.55 -8.18 1.91
C THR A 46 -9.96 -8.01 3.37
N GLY A 47 -9.28 -7.11 4.10
CA GLY A 47 -9.63 -6.78 5.48
C GLY A 47 -10.99 -6.09 5.65
N SER A 48 -11.48 -5.40 4.61
CA SER A 48 -12.77 -4.70 4.64
C SER A 48 -13.96 -5.56 4.19
N LYS A 49 -13.73 -6.62 3.39
CA LYS A 49 -14.76 -7.57 2.95
C LYS A 49 -15.07 -8.68 3.96
N GLU A 50 -14.20 -8.87 4.96
CA GLU A 50 -14.39 -9.87 6.03
C GLU A 50 -15.38 -9.40 7.11
N LYS A 51 -16.09 -8.28 6.88
CA LYS A 51 -17.04 -7.64 7.78
C LYS A 51 -18.41 -7.53 7.11
#